data_AF-A0A7S7NYH7-F1
#
_entry.id   AF-A0A7S7NYH7-F1
#
_cell.length_a   1.000
_cell.length_b   1.000
_cell.length_c   1.000
_cell.angle_alpha   90.00
_cell.angle_beta   90.00
_cell.angle_gamma   90.00
#
_symmetry.space_group_name_H-M   'P 1'
#
loop_
_entity.id
_entity.type
_entity.pdbx_description
1 polymer ?
#
loop_
_entity_poly.entity_id
_entity_poly.type
_entity_poly.pdbx_seq_one_letter_code
_entity_poly.pdbx_strand_id
1 'polypeptide(L)'
;MISAVADKYGVHPQTLRMYEREGLLKPSRSDGNTRLYTDDDLVRLEVILELTRELGVNLAGVEIILNMREKMSAMQTQIEQFVASLNVEITRNMRPVEPEQKNMLMRVVRVEPAPPAPVKKRSRGV
;
A
#
# COMPACT_ATOMS: atom_id res chain seq x y z
N MET A 1 12.47 -31.58 -8.92
CA MET A 1 12.67 -32.19 -10.25
C MET A 1 11.32 -32.35 -10.95
N ILE A 2 11.27 -32.31 -12.29
CA ILE A 2 10.03 -32.38 -13.07
C ILE A 2 9.19 -33.63 -12.79
N SER A 3 9.82 -34.80 -12.60
CA SER A 3 9.12 -36.03 -12.22
C SER A 3 8.43 -35.90 -10.86
N ALA A 4 9.14 -35.43 -9.84
CA ALA A 4 8.56 -35.22 -8.51
C ALA A 4 7.39 -34.21 -8.50
N VAL A 5 7.48 -33.14 -9.31
CA VAL A 5 6.38 -32.17 -9.44
C VAL A 5 5.19 -32.78 -10.21
N ALA A 6 5.46 -33.51 -11.29
CA ALA A 6 4.45 -34.22 -12.05
C ALA A 6 3.64 -35.19 -11.17
N ASP A 7 4.34 -35.98 -10.35
CA ASP A 7 3.73 -36.94 -9.44
C ASP A 7 2.93 -36.24 -8.33
N LYS A 8 3.50 -35.18 -7.71
CA LYS A 8 2.84 -34.41 -6.65
C LYS A 8 1.51 -33.80 -7.08
N TYR A 9 1.43 -33.26 -8.30
CA TYR A 9 0.25 -32.55 -8.80
C TYR A 9 -0.64 -33.40 -9.74
N GLY A 10 -0.29 -34.68 -9.93
CA GLY A 10 -1.00 -35.58 -10.84
C GLY A 10 -1.07 -35.01 -12.26
N VAL A 11 0.04 -34.49 -12.78
CA VAL A 11 0.14 -33.90 -14.12
C VAL A 11 1.16 -34.67 -14.93
N HIS A 12 0.89 -34.92 -16.20
CA HIS A 12 1.86 -35.58 -17.05
C HIS A 12 3.11 -34.69 -17.26
N PRO A 13 4.35 -35.22 -17.23
CA PRO A 13 5.56 -34.41 -17.43
C PRO A 13 5.57 -33.61 -18.75
N GLN A 14 4.91 -34.12 -19.78
CA GLN A 14 4.74 -33.41 -21.06
C GLN A 14 3.87 -32.15 -20.92
N THR A 15 2.89 -32.15 -20.03
CA THR A 15 2.06 -30.98 -19.74
C THR A 15 2.90 -29.89 -19.06
N LEU A 16 3.74 -30.26 -18.09
CA LEU A 16 4.68 -29.33 -17.47
C LEU A 16 5.66 -28.73 -18.49
N ARG A 17 6.21 -29.56 -19.39
CA ARG A 17 7.05 -29.07 -20.50
C ARG A 17 6.29 -28.14 -21.45
N MET A 18 5.01 -28.37 -21.65
CA MET A 18 4.18 -27.49 -22.46
C MET A 18 4.03 -26.12 -21.79
N TYR A 19 3.72 -26.07 -20.49
CA TYR A 19 3.69 -24.82 -19.73
C TYR A 19 5.04 -24.07 -19.73
N GLU A 20 6.17 -24.81 -19.68
CA GLU A 20 7.50 -24.20 -19.82
C GLU A 20 7.72 -23.58 -21.21
N ARG A 21 7.30 -24.26 -22.29
CA ARG A 21 7.45 -23.74 -23.67
C ARG A 21 6.60 -22.50 -23.92
N GLU A 22 5.39 -22.48 -23.38
CA GLU A 22 4.52 -21.30 -23.42
C GLU A 22 4.99 -20.19 -22.46
N GLY A 23 6.10 -20.39 -21.73
CA GLY A 23 6.67 -19.39 -20.82
C GLY A 23 5.87 -19.17 -19.53
N LEU A 24 4.84 -20.00 -19.27
CA LEU A 24 3.99 -19.94 -18.08
C LEU A 24 4.74 -20.38 -16.82
N LEU A 25 5.72 -21.28 -16.97
CA LEU A 25 6.64 -21.72 -15.92
C LEU A 25 8.08 -21.49 -16.34
N LYS A 26 8.91 -21.01 -15.42
CA LYS A 26 10.32 -20.69 -15.67
C LYS A 26 11.22 -21.32 -14.60
N PRO A 27 11.31 -22.66 -14.56
CA PRO A 27 12.10 -23.34 -13.56
C PRO A 27 13.58 -22.99 -13.71
N SER A 28 14.26 -22.89 -12.57
CA SER A 28 15.70 -22.69 -12.53
C SER A 28 16.43 -23.98 -12.94
N ARG A 29 17.64 -23.84 -13.48
CA ARG A 29 18.51 -24.97 -13.81
C ARG A 29 19.62 -25.07 -12.77
N SER A 30 19.89 -26.28 -12.30
CA SER A 30 21.08 -26.58 -11.51
C SER A 30 22.33 -26.72 -12.40
N ASP A 31 23.52 -26.72 -11.79
CA ASP A 31 24.80 -26.96 -12.47
C ASP A 31 24.85 -28.29 -13.23
N GLY A 32 24.06 -29.27 -12.81
CA GLY A 32 23.87 -30.56 -13.50
C GLY A 32 22.80 -30.54 -14.60
N ASN A 33 22.43 -29.36 -15.11
CA ASN A 33 21.38 -29.14 -16.12
C ASN A 33 19.99 -29.70 -15.75
N THR A 34 19.75 -29.93 -14.46
CA THR A 34 18.48 -30.48 -13.95
C THR A 34 17.53 -29.35 -13.61
N ARG A 35 16.24 -29.50 -13.98
CA ARG A 35 15.18 -28.53 -13.66
C ARG A 35 14.82 -28.59 -12.19
N LEU A 36 14.94 -27.45 -11.52
CA LEU A 36 14.51 -27.20 -10.15
C LEU A 36 13.34 -26.22 -10.20
N TYR A 37 12.23 -26.63 -9.58
CA TYR A 37 11.07 -25.77 -9.38
C TYR A 37 11.19 -25.18 -7.98
N THR A 38 11.10 -23.86 -7.88
CA THR A 38 11.03 -23.16 -6.60
C THR A 38 9.62 -23.24 -6.03
N ASP A 39 9.43 -22.85 -4.76
CA ASP A 39 8.09 -22.79 -4.18
C ASP A 39 7.18 -21.82 -4.95
N ASP A 40 7.73 -20.70 -5.44
CA ASP A 40 6.99 -19.75 -6.28
C ASP A 40 6.52 -20.39 -7.60
N ASP A 41 7.34 -21.24 -8.23
CA ASP A 41 6.95 -21.99 -9.42
C ASP A 41 5.79 -22.95 -9.11
N LEU A 42 5.77 -23.54 -7.91
CA LEU A 42 4.70 -24.45 -7.49
C LEU A 42 3.39 -23.71 -7.24
N VAL A 43 3.43 -22.56 -6.57
CA VAL A 43 2.25 -21.68 -6.39
C VAL A 43 1.72 -21.23 -7.75
N ARG A 44 2.61 -20.88 -8.68
CA ARG A 44 2.22 -20.52 -10.05
C ARG A 44 1.58 -21.70 -10.78
N LEU A 45 2.13 -22.90 -10.64
CA LEU A 45 1.58 -24.12 -11.22
C LEU A 45 0.17 -24.42 -10.68
N GLU A 46 -0.07 -24.24 -9.39
CA GLU A 46 -1.40 -24.41 -8.78
C GLU A 46 -2.43 -23.51 -9.44
N VAL A 47 -2.12 -22.23 -9.63
CA VAL A 47 -2.99 -21.27 -10.31
C VAL A 47 -3.25 -21.68 -11.77
N ILE A 48 -2.22 -22.14 -12.49
CA ILE A 48 -2.37 -22.61 -13.87
C ILE A 48 -3.32 -23.82 -13.91
N LEU A 49 -3.16 -24.77 -12.99
CA LEU A 49 -4.00 -25.97 -12.93
C LEU A 49 -5.44 -25.63 -12.58
N GLU A 50 -5.67 -24.72 -11.64
CA GLU A 50 -7.02 -24.23 -11.29
C GLU A 50 -7.70 -23.58 -12.50
N LEU A 51 -7.01 -22.65 -13.18
CA LEU A 51 -7.56 -21.96 -14.35
C LEU A 51 -7.87 -22.92 -15.51
N THR A 52 -7.01 -23.93 -15.74
CA THR A 52 -7.17 -24.86 -16.86
C THR A 52 -8.16 -25.99 -16.57
N ARG A 53 -8.13 -26.58 -15.36
CA ARG A 53 -8.96 -27.74 -15.00
C ARG A 53 -10.34 -27.35 -14.51
N GLU A 54 -10.43 -26.34 -13.64
CA GLU A 54 -11.69 -25.97 -12.98
C GLU A 54 -12.46 -24.93 -13.81
N LEU A 55 -11.76 -23.91 -14.33
CA LEU A 55 -12.39 -22.82 -15.09
C LEU A 55 -12.38 -23.03 -16.62
N GLY A 56 -11.68 -24.06 -17.11
CA GLY A 56 -11.62 -24.39 -18.54
C GLY A 56 -10.94 -23.31 -19.40
N VAL A 57 -10.09 -22.48 -18.80
CA VAL A 57 -9.38 -21.41 -19.51
C VAL A 57 -8.28 -22.00 -20.39
N ASN A 58 -8.16 -21.49 -21.62
CA ASN A 58 -7.08 -21.88 -22.52
C ASN A 58 -5.73 -21.25 -22.10
N LEU A 59 -4.62 -21.74 -22.65
CA LEU A 59 -3.28 -21.28 -22.28
C LEU A 59 -3.05 -19.79 -22.51
N ALA A 60 -3.57 -19.24 -23.62
CA ALA A 60 -3.47 -17.83 -23.92
C ALA A 60 -4.20 -16.97 -22.87
N GLY A 61 -5.37 -17.42 -22.41
CA GLY A 61 -6.12 -16.80 -21.33
C GLY A 61 -5.37 -16.89 -20.00
N VAL A 62 -4.77 -18.05 -19.70
CA VAL A 62 -3.92 -18.22 -18.51
C VAL A 62 -2.75 -17.24 -18.51
N GLU A 63 -2.06 -17.10 -19.65
CA GLU A 63 -0.96 -16.14 -19.80
C GLU A 63 -1.41 -14.70 -19.50
N ILE A 64 -2.52 -14.28 -20.09
CA ILE A 64 -3.11 -12.94 -19.88
C ILE A 64 -3.44 -12.75 -18.40
N ILE A 65 -4.11 -13.72 -17.77
CA ILE A 65 -4.50 -13.64 -16.36
C ILE A 65 -3.28 -13.53 -15.45
N LEU A 66 -2.23 -14.32 -15.68
CA LEU A 66 -1.01 -14.26 -14.88
C LEU A 66 -0.30 -12.92 -15.04
N ASN A 67 -0.18 -12.40 -16.26
CA ASN A 67 0.40 -11.08 -16.52
C ASN A 67 -0.42 -9.96 -15.84
N MET A 68 -1.75 -10.04 -15.88
CA MET A 68 -2.61 -9.09 -15.16
C MET A 68 -2.39 -9.16 -13.65
N ARG A 69 -2.28 -10.37 -13.07
CA ARG A 69 -1.96 -10.53 -11.63
C ARG A 69 -0.63 -9.90 -11.26
N GLU A 70 0.42 -10.10 -12.06
CA GLU A 70 1.74 -9.49 -11.85
C GLU A 70 1.66 -7.96 -11.89
N LYS A 71 0.99 -7.40 -12.89
CA LYS A 71 0.80 -5.94 -13.01
C LYS A 71 0.01 -5.35 -11.84
N MET A 72 -1.05 -6.03 -11.40
CA MET A 72 -1.83 -5.59 -10.24
C MET A 72 -0.99 -5.62 -8.96
N SER A 73 -0.20 -6.67 -8.76
CA SER A 73 0.72 -6.75 -7.61
C SER A 73 1.76 -5.62 -7.63
N ALA A 74 2.36 -5.35 -8.79
CA ALA A 74 3.32 -4.25 -8.93
C ALA A 74 2.68 -2.89 -8.65
N MET A 75 1.46 -2.66 -9.16
CA MET A 75 0.69 -1.45 -8.91
C MET A 75 0.36 -1.29 -7.42
N GLN A 76 -0.03 -2.38 -6.75
CA GLN A 76 -0.32 -2.37 -5.31
C GLN A 76 0.91 -1.95 -4.49
N THR A 77 2.08 -2.53 -4.80
CA THR A 77 3.35 -2.15 -4.16
C THR A 77 3.72 -0.69 -4.43
N GLN A 78 3.50 -0.17 -5.64
CA GLN A 78 3.74 1.24 -5.96
C GLN A 78 2.82 2.16 -5.16
N ILE A 79 1.54 1.81 -5.02
CA ILE A 79 0.58 2.58 -4.20
C ILE A 79 1.01 2.58 -2.73
N GLU A 80 1.41 1.43 -2.18
CA GLU A 80 1.89 1.32 -0.79
C GLU A 80 3.14 2.18 -0.55
N GLN A 81 4.10 2.14 -1.47
CA GLN A 81 5.30 2.99 -1.42
C GLN A 81 4.95 4.48 -1.51
N PHE A 82 4.02 4.84 -2.39
CA PHE A 82 3.56 6.22 -2.53
C PHE A 82 2.88 6.72 -1.24
N VAL A 83 1.94 5.95 -0.67
CA VAL A 83 1.27 6.29 0.60
C VAL A 83 2.28 6.39 1.73
N ALA A 84 3.26 5.48 1.80
CA ALA A 84 4.33 5.54 2.80
C ALA A 84 5.16 6.83 2.67
N SER A 85 5.50 7.26 1.45
CA SER A 85 6.24 8.51 1.23
C SER A 85 5.44 9.74 1.65
N LEU A 86 4.14 9.81 1.34
CA LEU A 86 3.26 10.90 1.76
C LEU A 86 3.16 10.99 3.29
N ASN A 87 3.02 9.86 3.99
CA ASN A 87 2.98 9.85 5.45
C ASN A 87 4.28 10.41 6.07
N VAL A 88 5.44 10.09 5.49
CA VAL A 88 6.73 10.64 5.94
C VAL A 88 6.79 12.16 5.74
N GLU A 89 6.32 12.67 4.59
CA GLU A 89 6.30 14.11 4.30
C GLU A 89 5.33 14.88 5.20
N ILE A 90 4.13 14.35 5.44
CA ILE A 90 3.15 14.95 6.37
C ILE A 90 3.75 15.04 7.78
N THR A 91 4.42 13.97 8.23
CA THR A 91 5.03 13.92 9.57
C THR A 91 6.23 14.87 9.68
N ARG A 92 6.98 15.11 8.60
CA ARG A 92 8.07 16.10 8.56
C ARG A 92 7.58 17.54 8.52
N ASN A 93 6.47 17.81 7.82
CA ASN A 93 5.91 19.16 7.70
C ASN A 93 5.04 19.54 8.91
N MET A 94 4.49 18.57 9.64
CA MET A 94 4.06 18.78 11.02
C MET A 94 5.30 18.85 11.92
N ARG A 95 5.88 20.04 12.07
CA ARG A 95 6.51 20.37 13.37
C ARG A 95 5.44 20.09 14.44
N PRO A 96 5.78 19.47 15.59
CA PRO A 96 4.87 19.53 16.72
C PRO A 96 4.56 21.01 16.91
N VAL A 97 3.30 21.39 16.73
CA VAL A 97 2.83 22.63 17.32
C VAL A 97 2.96 22.33 18.80
N GLU A 98 4.09 22.73 19.40
CA GLU A 98 4.18 22.75 20.85
C GLU A 98 2.93 23.49 21.34
N PRO A 99 2.30 23.04 22.44
CA PRO A 99 1.17 23.75 23.01
C PRO A 99 1.66 25.08 23.62
N GLU A 100 2.14 26.03 22.81
CA GLU A 100 2.64 27.35 23.19
C GLU A 100 1.52 28.41 23.29
N GLN A 101 0.28 28.00 23.54
CA GLN A 101 -0.85 28.95 23.70
C GLN A 101 -1.58 28.83 25.03
N LYS A 102 -0.89 28.46 26.11
CA LYS A 102 -1.38 28.75 27.47
C LYS A 102 -0.76 29.97 28.15
N ASN A 103 0.26 30.61 27.56
CA ASN A 103 1.00 31.72 28.18
C ASN A 103 1.07 33.03 27.35
N MET A 104 0.20 33.24 26.36
CA MET A 104 0.11 34.57 25.74
C MET A 104 -0.54 35.57 26.71
N LEU A 105 0.29 36.23 27.52
CA LEU A 105 -0.07 37.37 28.34
C LEU A 105 -0.36 38.57 27.41
N MET A 106 -1.63 38.75 27.02
CA MET A 106 -2.05 40.05 26.50
C MET A 106 -1.92 41.08 27.63
N ARG A 107 -1.22 42.18 27.36
CA ARG A 107 -1.13 43.32 28.28
C ARG A 107 -2.51 43.96 28.42
N VAL A 108 -3.26 43.58 29.45
CA VAL A 108 -4.48 44.28 29.84
C VAL A 108 -4.06 45.63 30.42
N VAL A 109 -4.26 46.70 29.66
CA VAL A 109 -4.22 48.05 30.22
C VAL A 109 -5.45 48.18 31.11
N ARG A 110 -5.27 48.17 32.44
CA ARG A 110 -6.33 48.57 33.37
C ARG A 110 -6.67 50.03 33.07
N VAL A 111 -7.82 50.27 32.47
CA VAL A 111 -8.44 51.59 32.46
C VAL A 111 -9.02 51.78 33.86
N GLU A 112 -8.43 52.67 34.65
CA GLU A 112 -9.07 53.12 35.89
C GLU A 112 -10.42 53.75 35.52
N PRO A 113 -11.53 53.38 36.17
CA PRO A 113 -12.81 54.01 35.90
C PRO A 113 -12.67 55.50 36.21
N ALA A 114 -12.93 56.33 35.20
CA ALA A 114 -12.87 57.78 35.34
C ALA A 114 -13.71 58.21 36.55
N PRO A 115 -13.20 59.09 37.42
CA PRO A 115 -13.93 59.53 38.59
C PRO A 115 -15.28 60.12 38.16
N PRO A 116 -16.37 59.87 38.91
CA PRO A 116 -17.69 60.37 38.55
C PRO A 116 -17.64 61.88 38.40
N ALA A 117 -18.08 62.38 37.24
CA ALA A 117 -18.09 63.79 36.93
C ALA A 117 -18.83 64.58 38.03
N PRO A 118 -18.32 65.76 38.44
CA PRO A 118 -18.93 66.52 39.52
C PRO A 118 -20.36 66.91 39.13
N VAL A 119 -21.33 66.51 39.96
CA VAL A 119 -22.72 66.93 39.86
C VAL A 119 -22.76 68.44 40.07
N LYS A 120 -22.93 69.20 38.99
CA LYS A 120 -23.21 70.65 39.07
C LYS A 120 -24.52 70.83 39.82
N LYS A 121 -24.45 71.22 41.10
CA LYS A 121 -25.60 71.81 41.80
C LYS A 121 -26.00 73.06 41.04
N ARG A 122 -27.11 72.99 40.31
CA ARG A 122 -27.79 74.18 39.80
C ARG A 122 -28.29 74.96 41.00
N SER A 123 -27.63 76.09 41.27
CA SER A 123 -28.20 77.18 42.04
C SER A 123 -29.40 77.75 41.27
N ARG A 124 -30.56 77.69 41.90
CA ARG A 124 -31.66 78.67 41.79
C ARG A 124 -32.16 78.80 43.24
N GLY A 125 -32.07 79.92 43.93
CA GLY A 125 -32.15 81.30 43.45
C GLY A 125 -33.58 81.77 43.68
N VAL A 126 -33.77 82.46 44.81
CA VAL A 126 -34.95 83.15 45.35
C VAL A 126 -36.00 82.28 46.03
#